data_AF-A0A4D6Q3P1-F1
#
_entry.id   AF-A0A4D6Q3P1-F1
#
_cell.length_a   1.000
_cell.length_b   1.000
_cell.length_c   1.000
_cell.angle_alpha   90.00
_cell.angle_beta   90.00
_cell.angle_gamma   90.00
#
_symmetry.space_group_name_H-M   'P 1'
#
loop_
_entity.id
_entity.type
_entity.pdbx_description
1 polymer ?
#
loop_
_entity_poly.entity_id
_entity_poly.type
_entity_poly.pdbx_seq_one_letter_code
_entity_poly.pdbx_strand_id
1 'polypeptide(L)' 'LKYVRPGGGFEPAFPLFEKCDVNGEKELPLFTFLKSALPSPSDDHVSLMTDPKSIIWSPVRRNDISWNF' A
#
# COMPACT_ATOMS: atom_id res chain seq x y z
N LEU A 1 14.26 9.14 -4.62
CA LEU A 1 14.45 8.18 -5.75
C LEU A 1 15.73 8.44 -6.55
N LYS A 2 16.08 9.70 -6.77
CA LYS A 2 17.29 10.13 -7.51
C LYS A 2 18.62 9.62 -6.95
N TYR A 3 18.79 9.58 -5.63
CA TYR A 3 20.10 9.38 -5.00
C TYR A 3 20.37 7.98 -4.46
N VAL A 4 19.37 7.32 -3.87
CA VAL A 4 19.59 6.07 -3.11
C VAL A 4 19.07 4.86 -3.89
N ARG A 5 17.76 4.79 -4.11
CA ARG A 5 17.10 3.74 -4.89
C ARG A 5 15.88 4.33 -5.59
N PRO A 6 15.68 4.10 -6.90
CA PRO A 6 16.55 3.37 -7.83
C PRO A 6 17.96 3.93 -7.98
N GLY A 7 18.19 5.19 -7.58
CA GLY A 7 19.51 5.82 -7.69
C GLY A 7 19.83 6.19 -9.14
N GLY A 8 21.11 6.41 -9.45
CA GLY A 8 21.57 6.62 -10.83
C GLY A 8 20.99 7.84 -11.54
N GLY A 9 20.49 8.84 -10.79
CA GLY A 9 19.84 10.01 -11.38
C GLY A 9 18.37 9.80 -11.76
N PHE A 10 17.74 8.68 -11.34
CA PHE A 10 16.35 8.38 -11.66
C PHE A 10 15.36 9.45 -11.14
N GLU A 11 14.51 9.93 -12.04
CA GLU A 11 13.40 10.83 -11.74
C GLU A 11 12.08 10.22 -12.27
N PRO A 12 11.02 10.12 -11.44
CA PRO A 12 9.74 9.62 -11.88
C PRO A 12 9.15 10.48 -13.00
N ALA A 13 8.67 9.85 -14.06
CA ALA A 13 7.93 10.50 -15.14
C ALA A 13 6.42 10.65 -14.84
N PHE A 14 6.03 10.53 -13.58
CA PHE A 14 4.64 10.54 -13.11
C PHE A 14 4.56 11.26 -11.75
N PRO A 15 3.37 11.80 -11.39
CA PRO A 15 3.22 12.52 -10.13
C PRO A 15 3.42 11.59 -8.94
N LEU A 16 4.18 12.07 -7.96
CA LEU A 16 4.22 11.51 -6.61
C LEU A 16 3.35 12.38 -5.70
N PHE A 17 2.56 11.72 -4.86
CA PHE A 17 1.75 12.37 -3.84
C PHE A 17 2.46 12.32 -2.49
N GLU A 18 1.93 13.06 -1.52
CA GLU A 18 2.42 13.03 -0.15
C GLU A 18 2.28 11.63 0.46
N LYS A 19 3.20 11.30 1.37
CA LYS A 19 3.15 10.03 2.11
C LYS A 19 1.90 10.00 2.97
N CYS A 20 1.16 8.89 2.89
CA CYS A 20 -0.09 8.70 3.62
C CYS A 20 -0.26 7.25 4.05
N ASP A 21 -1.20 7.04 4.97
CA ASP A 21 -1.61 5.70 5.38
C ASP A 21 -2.59 5.11 4.35
N VAL A 22 -2.38 3.85 4.00
CA VAL A 22 -3.24 3.11 3.05
C VAL A 22 -4.09 2.04 3.73
N ASN A 23 -3.74 1.70 4.98
CA ASN A 23 -4.45 0.77 5.84
C ASN A 23 -4.64 1.36 7.25
N GLY A 24 -5.51 0.73 8.04
CA GLY A 24 -5.76 1.11 9.42
C GLY A 24 -6.74 2.27 9.58
N GLU A 25 -6.76 2.83 10.79
CA GLU A 25 -7.73 3.86 11.20
C GLU A 25 -7.58 5.17 10.43
N LYS A 26 -6.33 5.52 10.07
CA LYS A 26 -5.97 6.80 9.43
C LYS A 26 -5.82 6.70 7.91
N GLU A 27 -6.23 5.59 7.31
CA GLU A 27 -6.12 5.42 5.86
C GLU A 27 -6.85 6.53 5.11
N LEU A 28 -6.29 6.99 3.99
CA LEU A 28 -6.97 7.99 3.19
C LEU A 28 -8.29 7.43 2.61
N PRO A 29 -9.34 8.26 2.52
CA PRO A 29 -10.64 7.85 1.98
C PRO A 29 -10.57 7.21 0.58
N LEU A 30 -9.60 7.63 -0.24
CA LEU A 30 -9.34 7.03 -1.55
C LEU A 30 -9.02 5.54 -1.43
N PHE A 31 -8.14 5.15 -0.48
CA PHE A 31 -7.79 3.74 -0.29
C PHE A 31 -8.94 2.97 0.37
N THR A 32 -9.72 3.58 1.26
CA THR A 32 -10.97 2.96 1.76
C THR A 32 -11.92 2.62 0.61
N PHE A 33 -12.11 3.56 -0.32
CA PHE A 33 -12.97 3.37 -1.49
C PHE A 33 -12.45 2.25 -2.40
N LEU A 34 -11.16 2.29 -2.74
CA LEU A 34 -10.54 1.30 -3.63
C LEU A 34 -10.60 -0.11 -3.04
N LYS A 35 -10.26 -0.28 -1.75
CA LYS A 35 -10.32 -1.57 -1.06
C LYS A 35 -11.74 -2.11 -0.92
N SER A 36 -12.75 -1.24 -0.88
CA SER A 36 -14.16 -1.63 -0.89
C SER A 36 -14.60 -2.12 -2.28
N ALA A 37 -14.18 -1.41 -3.34
CA ALA A 37 -14.52 -1.76 -4.72
C ALA A 37 -13.76 -2.99 -5.24
N LEU A 38 -12.51 -3.17 -4.81
CA LEU A 38 -11.61 -4.24 -5.23
C LEU A 38 -11.04 -4.93 -3.97
N PRO A 39 -11.79 -5.86 -3.36
CA PRO A 39 -11.48 -6.38 -2.03
C PRO A 39 -10.29 -7.34 -1.98
N SER A 40 -9.82 -7.84 -3.12
CA SER A 40 -8.60 -8.65 -3.20
C SER A 40 -7.91 -8.51 -4.56
N PRO A 41 -6.58 -8.67 -4.62
CA PRO A 41 -5.83 -8.69 -5.88
C PRO A 41 -6.33 -9.81 -6.81
N SER A 42 -6.34 -9.57 -8.12
CA SER A 42 -6.86 -10.55 -9.09
C SER A 42 -5.94 -11.75 -9.33
N ASP A 43 -4.67 -11.62 -8.98
CA ASP A 43 -3.62 -12.62 -9.14
C ASP A 43 -3.37 -13.44 -7.88
N ASP A 44 -3.63 -12.86 -6.69
CA ASP A 44 -3.62 -13.55 -5.41
C ASP A 44 -4.74 -13.05 -4.50
N HIS A 45 -5.81 -13.84 -4.38
CA HIS A 45 -7.00 -13.48 -3.61
C HIS A 45 -6.92 -13.83 -2.11
N VAL A 46 -5.85 -14.49 -1.66
CA VAL A 46 -5.80 -15.13 -0.33
C VAL A 46 -4.71 -14.53 0.54
N SER A 47 -3.53 -14.25 -0.03
CA SER A 47 -2.39 -13.78 0.75
C SER A 47 -2.59 -12.34 1.22
N LEU A 48 -2.32 -12.08 2.50
CA LEU A 48 -2.22 -10.72 3.03
C LEU A 48 -0.78 -10.41 3.46
N MET A 49 -0.21 -11.19 4.38
CA MET A 49 1.15 -11.00 4.87
C MET A 49 1.70 -12.33 5.39
N THR A 50 2.95 -12.65 5.07
CA THR A 50 3.58 -13.89 5.53
C THR A 50 4.02 -13.82 6.98
N ASP A 51 4.72 -12.74 7.38
CA ASP A 51 5.08 -12.50 8.78
C ASP A 51 4.03 -11.57 9.44
N PRO A 52 3.26 -12.04 10.43
CA PRO A 52 2.28 -11.19 11.11
C PRO A 52 2.92 -9.98 11.79
N LYS A 53 4.23 -10.00 12.10
CA LYS A 53 4.95 -8.84 12.66
C LYS A 53 5.06 -7.67 11.69
N SER A 54 4.91 -7.92 10.39
CA SER A 54 4.88 -6.86 9.37
C SER A 54 3.54 -6.13 9.31
N ILE A 55 2.51 -6.63 10.00
CA ILE A 55 1.23 -5.94 10.16
C ILE A 55 1.37 -4.95 11.32
N ILE A 56 1.67 -3.70 11.00
CA ILE A 56 1.97 -2.62 11.95
C ILE A 56 0.87 -1.55 12.02
N TRP A 57 -0.33 -1.87 11.56
CA TRP A 57 -1.49 -0.97 11.55
C TRP A 57 -2.69 -1.59 12.27
N SER A 58 -3.66 -0.75 12.62
CA SER A 58 -4.92 -1.16 13.25
C SER A 58 -6.05 -0.22 12.83
N PRO A 59 -7.29 -0.71 12.63
CA PRO A 59 -7.66 -2.13 12.60
C PRO A 59 -7.13 -2.83 11.35
N VAL A 60 -6.99 -4.15 11.43
CA VAL A 60 -6.62 -5.00 10.29
C VAL A 60 -7.90 -5.50 9.60
N ARG A 61 -7.95 -5.40 8.27
CA ARG A 61 -9.10 -5.78 7.43
C ARG A 61 -8.66 -6.79 6.37
N ARG A 62 -9.62 -7.62 5.90
CA ARG A 62 -9.35 -8.68 4.90
C ARG A 62 -8.93 -8.15 3.53
N ASN A 63 -9.28 -6.92 3.22
CA ASN A 63 -8.97 -6.24 1.96
C ASN A 63 -7.79 -5.27 2.08
N ASP A 64 -7.04 -5.32 3.18
CA ASP A 64 -5.87 -4.45 3.38
C ASP A 64 -4.79 -4.70 2.32
N ILE A 65 -4.03 -3.65 2.03
CA ILE A 65 -2.94 -3.69 1.06
C ILE A 65 -1.73 -4.37 1.71
N SER A 66 -1.27 -5.47 1.12
CA SER A 66 -0.11 -6.24 1.57
C SER A 66 1.22 -5.48 1.46
N TRP A 67 1.37 -4.68 0.42
CA TRP A 67 2.60 -3.92 0.16
C TRP A 67 2.31 -2.69 -0.70
N ASN A 68 2.90 -1.56 -0.34
CA ASN A 68 2.90 -0.35 -1.15
C ASN A 68 4.28 0.33 -1.08
N PHE A 69 4.59 1.11 -2.11
CA PHE A 69 5.83 1.85 -2.28
C PHE A 69 5.96 3.07 -1.36
#